data_AF-A0A7Z9IKV5-F1
#
_entry.id   AF-A0A7Z9IKV5-F1
#
_cell.length_a   1.000
_cell.length_b   1.000
_cell.length_c   1.000
_cell.angle_alpha   90.00
_cell.angle_beta   90.00
_cell.angle_gamma   90.00
#
_symmetry.space_group_name_H-M   'P 1'
#
loop_
_entity.id
_entity.type
_entity.pdbx_description
1 polymer ?
#
loop_
_entity_poly.entity_id
_entity_poly.type
_entity_poly.pdbx_seq_one_letter_code
_entity_poly.pdbx_strand_id
1 'polypeptide(L)'
;MSWRWVLPLSRGDNLERRPAGGISIRRLEEPDLTSPNFTDNFNGRLPELDSEVFPVRLPDGPRDIEALLVLPEEEIYVITKGRNGPVTVYRYPPPLRHDTITLELVQELSSGARVVPRQVTGGSVSPQGNIIVLRTYESLQFYEFVANKLIPLRDGDINLRSLLEAQGEGVAIGTDGLLVLTSEAAAGKPPQMNLMHCNTEIF
;
A
#
# COMPACT_ATOMS: atom_id res chain seq x y z
N MET A 1 -2.36 -9.37 20.75
CA MET A 1 -2.84 -8.12 20.13
C MET A 1 -2.17 -8.02 18.77
N SER A 2 -2.97 -7.97 17.70
CA SER A 2 -2.49 -7.77 16.33
C SER A 2 -2.59 -6.28 16.04
N TRP A 3 -1.57 -5.69 15.44
CA TRP A 3 -1.58 -4.27 15.05
C TRP A 3 -1.75 -4.19 13.54
N ARG A 4 -2.62 -3.28 13.08
CA ARG A 4 -2.77 -2.97 11.67
C ARG A 4 -2.32 -1.55 11.38
N TRP A 5 -1.54 -1.43 10.34
CA TRP A 5 -1.03 -0.16 9.86
C TRP A 5 -1.92 0.36 8.73
N VAL A 6 -2.27 1.64 8.81
CA VAL A 6 -3.07 2.30 7.79
C VAL A 6 -2.40 3.61 7.45
N LEU A 7 -2.18 3.85 6.16
CA LEU A 7 -1.98 5.21 5.68
C LEU A 7 -3.36 5.75 5.28
N PRO A 8 -3.92 6.74 6.00
CA PRO A 8 -5.14 7.40 5.59
C PRO A 8 -4.85 8.34 4.40
N LEU A 9 -4.61 7.75 3.23
CA LEU A 9 -4.46 8.44 1.96
C LEU A 9 -5.67 8.28 1.04
N SER A 10 -6.53 7.29 1.30
CA SER A 10 -7.83 7.10 0.63
C SER A 10 -8.90 8.10 1.12
N ARG A 11 -8.53 9.38 1.11
CA ARG A 11 -9.45 10.49 0.84
C ARG A 11 -8.84 11.31 -0.29
N GLY A 12 -8.83 10.73 -1.50
CA GLY A 12 -8.91 11.41 -2.79
C GLY A 12 -8.14 12.73 -2.97
N ASP A 13 -6.86 12.81 -2.58
CA ASP A 13 -5.98 13.89 -3.05
C ASP A 13 -5.05 13.38 -4.15
N ASN A 14 -5.67 12.83 -5.20
CA ASN A 14 -5.07 12.50 -6.50
C ASN A 14 -4.36 13.70 -7.17
N LEU A 15 -4.37 14.87 -6.53
CA LEU A 15 -3.94 16.16 -7.06
C LEU A 15 -2.67 16.67 -6.37
N GLU A 16 -2.12 15.94 -5.39
CA GLU A 16 -0.85 16.25 -4.71
C GLU A 16 -0.82 17.63 -4.03
N ARG A 17 -1.95 18.11 -3.52
CA ARG A 17 -2.08 19.50 -3.04
C ARG A 17 -1.89 19.69 -1.54
N ARG A 18 -1.37 18.69 -0.83
CA ARG A 18 -1.21 18.79 0.63
C ARG A 18 -0.14 19.81 1.02
N PRO A 19 -0.43 20.74 1.96
CA PRO A 19 0.61 21.56 2.55
C PRO A 19 1.65 20.67 3.27
N ALA A 20 2.90 21.15 3.32
CA ALA A 20 3.97 20.47 4.04
C ALA A 20 3.52 20.17 5.49
N GLY A 21 3.56 18.89 5.89
CA GLY A 21 3.07 18.42 7.20
C GLY A 21 1.70 17.74 7.22
N GLY A 22 1.02 17.59 6.08
CA GLY A 22 -0.30 16.94 5.99
C GLY A 22 -0.30 15.42 5.78
N ILE A 23 0.85 14.75 5.83
CA ILE A 23 0.99 13.29 5.68
C ILE A 23 1.24 12.69 7.05
N SER A 24 0.52 11.63 7.39
CA SER A 24 0.75 10.87 8.62
C SER A 24 0.54 9.39 8.37
N ILE A 25 1.35 8.58 9.04
CA ILE A 25 1.16 7.14 9.15
C ILE A 25 0.39 6.89 10.43
N ARG A 26 -0.59 5.98 10.40
CA ARG A 26 -1.38 5.62 11.57
C ARG A 26 -1.22 4.15 11.92
N ARG A 27 -1.02 3.88 13.21
CA ARG A 27 -1.09 2.54 13.80
C ARG A 27 -2.38 2.41 14.59
N LEU A 28 -3.06 1.29 14.36
CA LEU A 28 -4.36 0.95 14.93
C LEU A 28 -4.26 -0.46 15.50
N GLU A 29 -4.82 -0.69 16.69
CA GLU A 29 -5.01 -2.06 17.17
C GLU A 29 -6.07 -2.73 16.30
N GLU A 30 -5.75 -3.89 15.73
CA GLU A 30 -6.69 -4.62 14.91
C GLU A 30 -7.86 -5.11 15.77
N PRO A 31 -9.11 -4.75 15.43
CA PRO A 31 -10.26 -5.18 16.21
C PRO A 31 -10.37 -6.71 16.25
N ASP A 32 -10.58 -7.26 17.44
CA ASP A 32 -10.93 -8.68 17.59
C ASP A 32 -12.36 -8.90 17.12
N LEU A 33 -12.50 -9.34 15.86
CA LEU A 33 -13.78 -9.64 15.22
C LEU A 33 -14.52 -10.83 15.88
N THR A 34 -13.82 -11.61 16.71
CA THR A 34 -14.39 -12.77 17.43
C THR A 34 -14.85 -12.42 18.84
N SER A 35 -14.54 -11.20 19.30
CA SER A 35 -14.95 -10.73 20.62
C SER A 35 -16.47 -10.66 20.73
N PRO A 36 -17.07 -11.14 21.83
CA PRO A 36 -18.52 -11.00 22.06
C PRO A 36 -18.97 -9.53 22.21
N ASN A 37 -18.02 -8.61 22.38
CA ASN A 37 -18.26 -7.16 22.41
C ASN A 37 -18.17 -6.51 21.01
N PHE A 38 -17.69 -7.23 20.00
CA PHE A 38 -17.72 -6.76 18.62
C PHE A 38 -19.17 -6.81 18.12
N THR A 39 -19.76 -5.63 17.88
CA THR A 39 -21.12 -5.52 17.34
C THR A 39 -21.05 -4.98 15.92
N ASP A 40 -21.64 -5.71 14.96
CA ASP A 40 -21.88 -5.28 13.57
C ASP A 40 -22.94 -4.15 13.48
N ASN A 41 -23.18 -3.44 14.59
CA ASN A 41 -24.15 -2.35 14.65
C ASN A 41 -23.51 -1.08 14.09
N PHE A 42 -23.02 -1.15 12.85
CA PHE A 42 -22.70 0.02 12.04
C PHE A 42 -24.02 0.73 11.70
N ASN A 43 -24.59 1.46 12.66
CA ASN A 43 -25.72 2.38 12.46
C ASN A 43 -25.29 3.60 11.62
N GLY A 44 -24.55 3.37 10.53
CA GLY A 44 -23.85 4.38 9.74
C GLY A 44 -22.68 5.07 10.48
N ARG A 45 -22.34 4.65 11.70
CA ARG A 45 -21.25 5.24 12.49
C ARG A 45 -20.14 4.20 12.69
N LEU A 46 -19.05 4.35 11.93
CA LEU A 46 -17.81 3.59 12.18
C LEU A 46 -17.37 3.86 13.63
N PRO A 47 -16.98 2.84 14.42
CA PRO A 47 -16.39 3.09 15.72
C PRO A 47 -15.16 3.96 15.54
N GLU A 48 -15.03 5.00 16.37
CA GLU A 48 -13.81 5.79 16.43
C GLU A 48 -12.75 4.91 17.07
N LEU A 49 -11.87 4.35 16.23
CA LEU A 49 -10.77 3.54 16.70
C LEU A 49 -9.64 4.48 17.11
N ASP A 50 -9.12 4.29 18.33
CA ASP A 50 -7.92 4.97 18.76
C ASP A 50 -6.77 4.61 17.82
N SER A 51 -6.03 5.62 17.36
CA SER A 51 -4.88 5.42 16.48
C SER A 51 -3.70 6.27 16.93
N GLU A 52 -2.53 5.67 16.94
CA GLU A 52 -1.28 6.40 17.06
C GLU A 52 -0.97 7.10 15.74
N VAL A 53 -0.47 8.32 15.82
CA VAL A 53 -0.19 9.17 14.66
C VAL A 53 1.29 9.46 14.59
N PHE A 54 1.89 9.22 13.43
CA PHE A 54 3.29 9.47 13.12
C PHE A 54 3.36 10.43 11.92
N PRO A 55 3.50 11.75 12.15
CA PRO A 55 3.54 12.74 11.08
C PRO A 55 4.82 12.61 10.25
N VAL A 56 4.70 12.77 8.93
CA VAL A 56 5.83 12.65 8.01
C VAL A 56 5.81 13.73 6.93
N ARG A 57 6.97 13.98 6.34
CA ARG A 57 7.12 14.77 5.12
C ARG A 57 8.09 14.09 4.15
N LEU A 58 7.86 14.29 2.87
CA LEU A 58 8.77 13.84 1.82
C LEU A 58 9.90 14.87 1.64
N PRO A 59 11.14 14.43 1.36
CA PRO A 59 12.29 15.31 1.20
C PRO A 59 12.21 16.20 -0.04
N ASP A 60 11.48 15.75 -1.07
CA ASP A 60 11.37 16.36 -2.40
C ASP A 60 9.98 16.97 -2.67
N GLY A 61 9.22 17.23 -1.60
CA GLY A 61 7.90 17.86 -1.63
C GLY A 61 6.73 16.88 -1.77
N PRO A 62 5.49 17.39 -1.85
CA PRO A 62 4.29 16.54 -1.92
C PRO A 62 4.33 15.58 -3.12
N ARG A 63 3.92 14.33 -2.87
CA ARG A 63 3.72 13.29 -3.87
C ARG A 63 2.47 12.48 -3.51
N ASP A 64 1.82 11.94 -4.52
CA ASP A 64 0.76 10.96 -4.37
C ASP A 64 1.36 9.64 -3.89
N ILE A 65 1.06 9.21 -2.66
CA ILE A 65 1.54 7.95 -2.07
C ILE A 65 0.41 6.93 -2.15
N GLU A 66 0.70 5.73 -2.65
CA GLU A 66 -0.34 4.73 -2.93
C GLU A 66 -0.06 3.37 -2.29
N ALA A 67 1.15 3.14 -1.78
CA ALA A 67 1.44 1.94 -1.02
C ALA A 67 2.12 2.27 0.31
N LEU A 68 1.67 1.58 1.36
CA LEU A 68 2.32 1.44 2.65
C LEU A 68 2.80 -0.01 2.77
N LEU A 69 4.09 -0.19 2.94
CA LEU A 69 4.70 -1.48 3.22
C LEU A 69 5.21 -1.48 4.65
N VAL A 70 4.78 -2.46 5.42
CA VAL A 70 5.29 -2.68 6.78
C VAL A 70 5.90 -4.08 6.79
N LEU A 71 7.22 -4.11 6.89
CA LEU A 71 8.02 -5.31 6.98
C LEU A 71 8.17 -5.76 8.44
N PRO A 72 8.73 -6.95 8.70
CA PRO A 72 9.09 -7.38 10.05
C PRO A 72 9.88 -6.31 10.82
N GLU A 73 9.77 -6.33 12.14
CA GLU A 73 10.42 -5.35 13.04
C GLU A 73 9.94 -3.89 12.85
N GLU A 74 8.75 -3.69 12.28
CA GLU A 74 8.17 -2.37 12.00
C GLU A 74 9.02 -1.51 11.05
N GLU A 75 9.71 -2.14 10.10
CA GLU A 75 10.35 -1.41 9.01
C GLU A 75 9.29 -0.89 8.02
N ILE A 76 9.15 0.44 7.95
CA ILE A 76 8.08 1.09 7.18
C ILE A 76 8.64 1.73 5.92
N TYR A 77 8.02 1.40 4.79
CA TYR A 77 8.27 2.03 3.49
C TYR A 77 6.98 2.55 2.90
N VAL A 78 7.07 3.64 2.15
CA VAL A 78 5.96 4.20 1.38
C VAL A 78 6.37 4.39 -0.06
N ILE A 79 5.43 4.17 -0.98
CA ILE A 79 5.71 4.22 -2.42
C ILE A 79 4.73 5.15 -3.12
N THR A 80 5.26 5.99 -4.00
CA THR A 80 4.46 6.96 -4.75
C THR A 80 3.75 6.34 -5.95
N LYS A 81 2.62 6.95 -6.34
CA LYS A 81 1.83 6.61 -7.52
C LYS A 81 2.64 6.62 -8.82
N GLY A 82 3.62 7.53 -8.89
CA GLY A 82 4.34 7.85 -10.12
C GLY A 82 3.56 8.74 -11.09
N ARG A 83 2.66 9.61 -10.59
CA ARG A 83 1.80 10.48 -11.42
C ARG A 83 2.57 11.63 -12.06
N ASN A 84 3.24 12.45 -11.24
CA ASN A 84 3.96 13.65 -11.67
C ASN A 84 5.49 13.53 -11.55
N GLY A 85 5.98 12.33 -11.19
CA GLY A 85 7.39 12.03 -10.98
C GLY A 85 7.63 10.52 -11.00
N PRO A 86 8.87 10.08 -10.75
CA PRO A 86 9.17 8.65 -10.63
C PRO A 86 8.32 7.97 -9.55
N VAL A 87 8.13 6.65 -9.70
CA VAL A 87 7.67 5.79 -8.61
C VAL A 87 8.84 5.68 -7.64
N THR A 88 8.70 6.28 -6.46
CA THR A 88 9.78 6.45 -5.50
C THR A 88 9.45 5.71 -4.22
N VAL A 89 10.41 4.95 -3.72
CA VAL A 89 10.37 4.23 -2.45
C VAL A 89 11.05 5.09 -1.40
N TYR A 90 10.30 5.43 -0.36
CA TYR A 90 10.82 6.11 0.82
C TYR A 90 10.76 5.20 2.03
N ARG A 91 11.72 5.38 2.94
CA ARG A 91 11.79 4.69 4.23
C ARG A 91 11.49 5.64 5.37
N TYR A 92 10.75 5.17 6.35
CA TYR A 92 10.63 5.84 7.64
C TYR A 92 11.87 5.51 8.48
N PRO A 93 12.70 6.49 8.89
CA PRO A 93 13.86 6.22 9.72
C PRO A 93 13.42 5.85 11.15
N PRO A 94 13.81 4.68 11.68
CA PRO A 94 13.47 4.29 13.04
C PRO A 94 14.20 5.17 14.07
N PRO A 95 13.69 5.29 15.31
CA PRO A 95 12.43 4.71 15.80
C PRO A 95 11.19 5.52 15.37
N LEU A 96 10.00 4.95 15.54
CA LEU A 96 8.73 5.67 15.41
C LEU A 96 8.64 6.84 16.39
N ARG A 97 8.23 8.01 15.88
CA ARG A 97 8.09 9.24 16.67
C ARG A 97 6.82 10.01 16.32
N HIS A 98 6.28 10.69 17.33
CA HIS A 98 5.09 11.52 17.21
C HIS A 98 5.38 12.94 16.69
N ASP A 99 6.66 13.33 16.54
CA ASP A 99 7.06 14.54 15.84
C ASP A 99 7.13 14.31 14.32
N THR A 100 7.18 15.40 13.54
CA THR A 100 7.26 15.27 12.08
C THR A 100 8.65 14.84 11.63
N ILE A 101 8.72 13.70 10.94
CA ILE A 101 9.96 13.18 10.37
C ILE A 101 10.03 13.41 8.86
N THR A 102 11.23 13.70 8.33
CA THR A 102 11.50 13.61 6.89
C THR A 102 11.82 12.16 6.51
N LEU A 103 11.07 11.60 5.56
CA LEU A 103 11.36 10.26 5.04
C LEU A 103 12.64 10.23 4.21
N GLU A 104 13.29 9.07 4.16
CA GLU A 104 14.52 8.85 3.40
C GLU A 104 14.17 8.32 2.01
N LEU A 105 14.66 8.96 0.94
CA LEU A 105 14.54 8.41 -0.41
C LEU A 105 15.52 7.24 -0.55
N VAL A 106 15.02 6.05 -0.86
CA VAL A 106 15.84 4.82 -0.94
C VAL A 106 16.05 4.35 -2.37
N GLN A 107 15.01 4.44 -3.20
CA GLN A 107 15.05 3.91 -4.56
C GLN A 107 14.01 4.59 -5.44
N GLU A 108 14.32 4.78 -6.72
CA GLU A 108 13.35 5.08 -7.76
C GLU A 108 13.13 3.82 -8.61
N LEU A 109 11.88 3.40 -8.78
CA LEU A 109 11.48 2.23 -9.58
C LEU A 109 11.18 2.59 -11.04
N SER A 110 11.14 3.88 -11.36
CA SER A 110 11.02 4.37 -12.72
C SER A 110 11.89 5.61 -12.93
N SER A 111 12.27 5.88 -14.18
CA SER A 111 13.07 7.05 -14.55
C SER A 111 12.27 8.37 -14.56
N GLY A 112 10.99 8.33 -14.22
CA GLY A 112 10.06 9.46 -14.31
C GLY A 112 8.60 9.03 -14.21
N ALA A 113 7.69 9.96 -14.53
CA ALA A 113 6.25 9.75 -14.48
C ALA A 113 5.78 8.54 -15.30
N ARG A 114 4.73 7.89 -14.81
CA ARG A 114 4.10 6.73 -15.41
C ARG A 114 2.79 7.13 -16.09
N VAL A 115 2.55 6.56 -17.26
CA VAL A 115 1.23 6.58 -17.89
C VAL A 115 0.22 5.95 -16.94
N VAL A 116 -1.03 6.43 -16.97
CA VAL A 116 -2.08 6.05 -16.03
C VAL A 116 -2.15 4.53 -15.80
N PRO A 117 -2.19 3.65 -16.82
CA PRO A 117 -2.29 2.21 -16.57
C PRO A 117 -1.15 1.60 -15.73
N ARG A 118 0.02 2.24 -15.69
CA ARG A 118 1.24 1.79 -15.00
C ARG A 118 1.53 2.52 -13.69
N GLN A 119 0.59 3.35 -13.23
CA GLN A 119 0.69 4.03 -11.94
C GLN A 119 0.36 3.04 -10.82
N VAL A 120 1.06 3.18 -9.69
CA VAL A 120 0.84 2.34 -8.50
C VAL A 120 -0.52 2.68 -7.88
N THR A 121 -1.22 1.68 -7.40
CA THR A 121 -2.52 1.83 -6.70
C THR A 121 -2.54 1.13 -5.35
N GLY A 122 -1.60 0.21 -5.12
CA GLY A 122 -1.46 -0.46 -3.84
C GLY A 122 -0.17 -1.25 -3.75
N GLY A 123 0.10 -1.79 -2.57
CA GLY A 123 1.20 -2.71 -2.36
C GLY A 123 0.98 -3.56 -1.12
N SER A 124 1.67 -4.69 -1.06
CA SER A 124 1.60 -5.61 0.06
C SER A 124 2.93 -6.32 0.26
N VAL A 125 3.18 -6.73 1.50
CA VAL A 125 4.38 -7.46 1.91
C VAL A 125 3.94 -8.87 2.29
N SER A 126 4.68 -9.87 1.82
CA SER A 126 4.53 -11.26 2.26
C SER A 126 4.71 -11.40 3.77
N PRO A 127 4.10 -12.42 4.41
CA PRO A 127 4.25 -12.62 5.86
C PRO A 127 5.70 -12.74 6.33
N GLN A 128 6.60 -13.26 5.48
CA GLN A 128 8.03 -13.41 5.77
C GLN A 128 8.85 -12.13 5.52
N GLY A 129 8.27 -11.10 4.90
CA GLY A 129 8.95 -9.83 4.63
C GLY A 129 9.92 -9.83 3.45
N ASN A 130 10.09 -10.96 2.75
CA ASN A 130 11.06 -11.11 1.66
C ASN A 130 10.49 -10.84 0.27
N ILE A 131 9.18 -11.00 0.08
CA ILE A 131 8.47 -10.69 -1.17
C ILE A 131 7.57 -9.48 -0.98
N ILE A 132 7.63 -8.55 -1.92
CA ILE A 132 6.75 -7.39 -2.04
C ILE A 132 5.99 -7.49 -3.36
N VAL A 133 4.70 -7.19 -3.33
CA VAL A 133 3.89 -7.01 -4.53
C VAL A 133 3.43 -5.57 -4.61
N LEU A 134 3.66 -4.92 -5.74
CA LEU A 134 3.03 -3.65 -6.09
C LEU A 134 1.92 -3.89 -7.10
N ARG A 135 0.79 -3.24 -6.88
CA ARG A 135 -0.32 -3.22 -7.82
C ARG A 135 -0.28 -1.93 -8.61
N THR A 136 -0.50 -2.05 -9.91
CA THR A 136 -0.87 -0.94 -10.79
C THR A 136 -2.28 -1.15 -11.31
N TYR A 137 -2.81 -0.17 -12.06
CA TYR A 137 -4.11 -0.35 -12.74
C TYR A 137 -4.12 -1.52 -13.73
N GLU A 138 -2.96 -1.97 -14.25
CA GLU A 138 -2.90 -3.01 -15.28
C GLU A 138 -2.14 -4.29 -14.93
N SER A 139 -1.33 -4.27 -13.87
CA SER A 139 -0.52 -5.44 -13.48
C SER A 139 -0.22 -5.52 -11.98
N LEU A 140 0.14 -6.72 -11.53
CA LEU A 140 0.91 -6.94 -10.31
C LEU A 140 2.39 -7.06 -10.66
N GLN A 141 3.24 -6.49 -9.82
CA GLN A 141 4.69 -6.50 -9.97
C GLN A 141 5.32 -7.02 -8.68
N PHE A 142 6.01 -8.15 -8.78
CA PHE A 142 6.65 -8.83 -7.66
C PHE A 142 8.13 -8.46 -7.56
N TYR A 143 8.57 -8.23 -6.33
CA TYR A 143 9.94 -7.86 -5.99
C TYR A 143 10.44 -8.72 -4.84
N GLU A 144 11.70 -9.11 -4.89
CA GLU A 144 12.45 -9.55 -3.72
C GLU A 144 12.91 -8.31 -2.95
N PHE A 145 12.83 -8.37 -1.62
CA PHE A 145 13.32 -7.32 -0.76
C PHE A 145 14.72 -7.66 -0.24
N VAL A 146 15.74 -7.00 -0.79
CA VAL A 146 17.15 -7.27 -0.49
C VAL A 146 17.86 -5.97 -0.17
N ALA A 147 18.53 -5.93 0.99
CA ALA A 147 19.35 -4.80 1.43
C ALA A 147 18.61 -3.44 1.31
N ASN A 148 17.38 -3.40 1.81
CA ASN A 148 16.48 -2.23 1.79
C ASN A 148 16.01 -1.79 0.40
N LYS A 149 16.11 -2.65 -0.62
CA LYS A 149 15.70 -2.35 -2.00
C LYS A 149 14.74 -3.39 -2.54
N LEU A 150 13.91 -2.95 -3.48
CA LEU A 150 13.00 -3.78 -4.24
C LEU A 150 13.73 -4.22 -5.51
N ILE A 151 14.02 -5.51 -5.62
CA ILE A 151 14.65 -6.15 -6.78
C ILE A 151 13.56 -6.87 -7.58
N PRO A 152 13.28 -6.49 -8.83
CA PRO A 152 12.22 -7.13 -9.62
C PRO A 152 12.47 -8.63 -9.75
N LEU A 153 11.44 -9.43 -9.47
CA LEU A 153 11.50 -10.87 -9.73
C LEU A 153 11.41 -11.14 -11.23
N ARG A 154 12.15 -12.14 -11.68
CA ARG A 154 12.02 -12.65 -13.05
C ARG A 154 10.61 -13.19 -13.25
N ASP A 155 9.96 -12.81 -14.35
CA ASP A 155 8.59 -13.19 -14.68
C ASP A 155 7.55 -12.78 -13.59
N GLY A 156 7.92 -11.82 -12.73
CA GLY A 156 7.09 -11.29 -11.66
C GLY A 156 6.09 -10.21 -12.09
N ASP A 157 5.77 -10.08 -13.38
CA ASP A 157 4.73 -9.15 -13.85
C ASP A 157 3.50 -9.96 -14.29
N ILE A 158 2.38 -9.77 -13.58
CA ILE A 158 1.12 -10.46 -13.85
C ILE A 158 0.10 -9.47 -14.39
N ASN A 159 -0.38 -9.72 -15.60
CA ASN A 159 -1.37 -8.88 -16.26
C ASN A 159 -2.74 -9.00 -15.59
N LEU A 160 -3.32 -7.85 -15.20
CA LEU A 160 -4.64 -7.75 -14.59
C LEU A 160 -5.73 -7.23 -15.55
N ARG A 161 -5.39 -6.84 -16.78
CA ARG A 161 -6.36 -6.24 -17.73
C ARG A 161 -7.53 -7.18 -18.05
N SER A 162 -7.30 -8.50 -17.98
CA SER A 162 -8.35 -9.51 -18.18
C SER A 162 -9.42 -9.51 -17.08
N LEU A 163 -9.14 -8.97 -15.89
CA LEU A 163 -10.12 -8.86 -14.81
C LEU A 163 -11.22 -7.83 -15.12
N LEU A 164 -10.97 -6.90 -16.03
CA LEU A 164 -11.92 -5.85 -16.45
C LEU A 164 -12.51 -5.03 -15.28
N GLU A 165 -11.73 -4.89 -14.20
CA GLU A 165 -12.05 -4.08 -13.04
C GLU A 165 -12.25 -2.62 -13.47
N ALA A 166 -13.13 -1.91 -12.76
CA ALA A 166 -13.38 -0.50 -13.05
C ALA A 166 -12.16 0.35 -12.66
N GLN A 167 -11.64 0.09 -11.47
CA GLN A 167 -10.50 0.78 -10.88
C GLN A 167 -9.88 -0.12 -9.81
N GLY A 168 -8.78 -0.80 -10.13
CA GLY A 168 -8.11 -1.72 -9.22
C GLY A 168 -7.23 -1.00 -8.20
N GLU A 169 -7.49 -1.21 -6.90
CA GLU A 169 -6.89 -0.38 -5.83
C GLU A 169 -6.09 -1.22 -4.83
N GLY A 170 -6.67 -2.25 -4.20
CA GLY A 170 -5.97 -2.98 -3.14
C GLY A 170 -5.30 -4.27 -3.59
N VAL A 171 -4.13 -4.61 -3.06
CA VAL A 171 -3.56 -5.97 -3.14
C VAL A 171 -3.18 -6.41 -1.72
N ALA A 172 -3.42 -7.67 -1.40
CA ALA A 172 -2.88 -8.33 -0.23
C ALA A 172 -2.29 -9.68 -0.62
N ILE A 173 -1.06 -9.96 -0.19
CA ILE A 173 -0.45 -11.28 -0.31
C ILE A 173 -0.57 -12.02 1.03
N GLY A 174 -1.12 -13.22 0.98
CA GLY A 174 -1.28 -14.11 2.13
C GLY A 174 -0.21 -15.19 2.18
N THR A 175 -0.44 -16.22 3.01
CA THR A 175 0.34 -17.46 2.96
C THR A 175 -0.01 -18.27 1.70
N ASP A 176 0.87 -19.21 1.34
CA ASP A 176 0.61 -20.22 0.31
C ASP A 176 0.28 -19.64 -1.09
N GLY A 177 0.77 -18.44 -1.38
CA GLY A 177 0.58 -17.78 -2.67
C GLY A 177 -0.80 -17.18 -2.90
N LEU A 178 -1.65 -17.11 -1.88
CA LEU A 178 -2.95 -16.42 -1.98
C LEU A 178 -2.75 -14.92 -2.21
N LEU A 179 -3.47 -14.39 -3.19
CA LEU A 179 -3.58 -12.95 -3.46
C LEU A 179 -5.04 -12.54 -3.38
N VAL A 180 -5.30 -11.46 -2.65
CA VAL A 180 -6.60 -10.80 -2.60
C VAL A 180 -6.48 -9.45 -3.29
N LEU A 181 -7.30 -9.23 -4.30
CA LEU A 181 -7.37 -7.99 -5.05
C LEU A 181 -8.72 -7.32 -4.81
N THR A 182 -8.74 -6.00 -4.63
CA THR A 182 -9.98 -5.22 -4.50
C THR A 182 -10.04 -4.11 -5.53
N SER A 183 -11.25 -3.77 -5.98
CA SER A 183 -11.50 -2.66 -6.88
C SER A 183 -12.52 -1.69 -6.30
N GLU A 184 -12.47 -0.44 -6.73
CA GLU A 184 -13.52 0.55 -6.49
C GLU A 184 -14.69 0.39 -7.48
N ALA A 185 -15.83 0.95 -7.09
CA ALA A 185 -16.95 1.16 -7.99
C ALA A 185 -16.65 2.37 -8.88
N ALA A 186 -16.60 2.17 -10.19
CA ALA A 186 -16.41 3.27 -11.14
C ALA A 186 -17.18 3.01 -12.44
N ALA A 187 -17.57 4.08 -13.13
CA ALA A 187 -18.24 4.03 -14.43
C ALA A 187 -19.44 3.05 -14.51
N GLY A 188 -20.22 2.96 -13.42
CA GLY A 188 -21.39 2.07 -13.34
C GLY A 188 -21.10 0.59 -13.09
N LYS A 189 -19.82 0.22 -12.90
CA LYS A 189 -19.44 -1.13 -12.45
C LYS A 189 -19.37 -1.18 -10.91
N PRO A 190 -19.89 -2.24 -10.28
CA PRO A 190 -19.75 -2.44 -8.84
C PRO A 190 -18.29 -2.72 -8.45
N PRO A 191 -17.92 -2.53 -7.17
CA PRO A 191 -16.60 -2.92 -6.68
C PRO A 191 -16.44 -4.44 -6.74
N GLN A 192 -15.24 -4.91 -6.99
CA GLN A 192 -14.92 -6.33 -7.15
C GLN A 192 -13.88 -6.77 -6.11
N MET A 193 -13.96 -8.04 -5.73
CA MET A 193 -12.91 -8.73 -4.98
C MET A 193 -12.52 -9.98 -5.76
N ASN A 194 -11.25 -10.08 -6.13
CA ASN A 194 -10.71 -11.21 -6.88
C ASN A 194 -9.72 -11.98 -6.00
N LEU A 195 -9.83 -13.31 -6.00
CA LEU A 195 -8.89 -14.22 -5.33
C LEU A 195 -8.05 -14.92 -6.38
N MET A 196 -6.74 -14.83 -6.26
CA MET A 196 -5.79 -15.52 -7.14
C MET A 196 -4.84 -16.36 -6.30
N HIS A 197 -4.31 -17.43 -6.89
CA HIS A 197 -3.24 -18.21 -6.28
C HIS A 197 -2.05 -18.20 -7.22
N CYS A 198 -0.90 -17.75 -6.71
CA CYS A 198 0.38 -17.93 -7.37
C CYS A 198 0.95 -19.29 -6.96
N ASN A 199 1.40 -20.07 -7.94
CA ASN A 199 2.11 -21.31 -7.66
C ASN A 199 3.51 -20.93 -7.13
N THR A 200 3.75 -21.15 -5.84
CA THR A 200 4.97 -20.69 -5.15
C THR A 200 6.16 -21.62 -5.35
N GLU A 201 6.02 -22.75 -6.04
CA GLU A 201 7.15 -23.64 -6.39
C GLU A 201 8.15 -23.04 -7.40
N ILE A 202 7.99 -21.76 -7.74
CA ILE A 202 8.87 -20.99 -8.64
C ILE A 202 9.71 -19.96 -7.86
N PHE A 203 9.61 -19.92 -6.52
CA PHE A 203 10.44 -19.06 -5.66
C PHE A 203 11.50 -19.85 -4.90
#